data_AF-A0A1W9I2L1-F1
#
_entry.id   AF-A0A1W9I2L1-F1
#
_cell.length_a   1.000
_cell.length_b   1.000
_cell.length_c   1.000
_cell.angle_alpha   90.00
_cell.angle_beta   90.00
_cell.angle_gamma   90.00
#
_symmetry.space_group_name_H-M   'P 1'
#
loop_
_entity.id
_entity.type
_entity.pdbx_description
1 polymer ?
#
loop_
_entity_poly.entity_id
_entity_poly.type
_entity_poly.pdbx_seq_one_letter_code
_entity_poly.pdbx_strand_id
1 'polypeptide(L)'
;MKAILASGTLALALPTLAFAHGNTIDATNDSVVEVLKIFKATESDATKAAFRGIKAWPKDDSILAKVYFMSGQNEISLNYMCMMEHSGGNDRMTCHKQQ
;
A
#
# COMPACT_ATOMS: atom_id res chain seq x y z
N MET A 1 58.05 0.39 25.33
CA MET A 1 56.90 1.29 25.08
C MET A 1 56.83 1.62 23.59
N LYS A 2 55.77 1.19 22.92
CA LYS A 2 55.06 1.93 21.87
C LYS A 2 53.85 1.10 21.45
N ALA A 3 52.70 1.49 21.98
CA ALA A 3 51.40 1.06 21.47
C ALA A 3 51.16 1.76 20.13
N ILE A 4 50.64 1.04 19.14
CA ILE A 4 50.02 1.62 17.95
C ILE A 4 48.66 0.96 17.79
N LEU A 5 47.69 1.83 17.55
CA LEU A 5 46.27 1.65 17.75
C LEU A 5 45.59 0.76 16.71
N ALA A 6 44.46 0.23 17.18
CA ALA A 6 43.33 -0.35 16.47
C ALA A 6 43.07 0.15 15.04
N SER A 7 42.91 -0.83 14.14
CA SER A 7 42.20 -0.73 12.86
C SER A 7 41.47 -2.07 12.68
N GLY A 8 40.23 -2.29 13.12
CA GLY A 8 39.13 -1.34 13.17
C GLY A 8 38.34 -1.31 11.86
N THR A 9 38.05 -2.45 11.24
CA THR A 9 37.08 -2.55 10.14
C THR A 9 36.20 -3.79 10.32
N LEU A 10 35.33 -3.70 11.32
CA LEU A 10 34.11 -4.48 11.35
C LEU A 10 33.25 -3.95 10.19
N ALA A 11 33.36 -4.58 9.01
CA ALA A 11 32.48 -4.30 7.88
C ALA A 11 31.07 -4.74 8.29
N LEU A 12 30.33 -3.80 8.88
CA LEU A 12 28.89 -3.88 9.07
C LEU A 12 28.28 -4.04 7.67
N ALA A 13 28.10 -5.29 7.24
CA ALA A 13 27.19 -5.65 6.18
C ALA A 13 25.77 -5.44 6.73
N LEU A 14 25.40 -4.17 6.91
CA LEU A 14 24.01 -3.79 7.04
C LEU A 14 23.39 -4.17 5.69
N PRO A 15 22.42 -5.10 5.64
CA PRO A 15 21.62 -5.25 4.45
C PRO A 15 20.99 -3.89 4.24
N THR A 16 21.47 -3.16 3.24
CA THR A 16 20.79 -2.01 2.70
C THR A 16 19.49 -2.56 2.13
N LEU A 17 18.45 -2.61 2.97
CA LEU A 17 17.07 -2.70 2.54
C LEU A 17 16.84 -1.44 1.70
N ALA A 18 17.21 -1.53 0.43
CA ALA A 18 16.99 -0.50 -0.55
C ALA A 18 15.49 -0.51 -0.85
N PHE A 19 14.71 0.00 0.10
CA PHE A 19 13.41 0.58 -0.20
C PHE A 19 13.69 1.90 -0.93
N ALA A 20 14.10 1.80 -2.19
CA ALA A 20 14.08 2.94 -3.11
C ALA A 20 12.63 3.34 -3.48
N HIS A 21 11.68 2.54 -3.03
CA HIS A 21 10.24 2.72 -3.08
C HIS A 21 9.82 3.63 -1.92
N GLY A 22 8.84 4.52 -2.12
CA GLY A 22 8.19 5.22 -1.00
C GLY A 22 7.89 4.22 0.13
N ASN A 23 7.96 4.66 1.38
CA ASN A 23 7.87 3.71 2.48
C ASN A 23 6.51 2.98 2.43
N THR A 24 6.41 1.80 3.04
CA THR A 24 5.17 0.99 3.00
C THR A 24 3.95 1.75 3.55
N ILE A 25 4.14 2.75 4.41
CA ILE A 25 3.08 3.63 4.93
C ILE A 25 2.55 4.51 3.79
N ASP A 26 3.43 5.12 3.01
CA ASP A 26 3.07 5.98 1.86
C ASP A 26 2.32 5.16 0.81
N ALA A 27 2.83 3.98 0.46
CA ALA A 27 2.15 3.07 -0.47
C ALA A 27 0.76 2.68 0.07
N THR A 28 0.64 2.38 1.37
CA THR A 28 -0.65 2.06 2.00
C THR A 28 -1.62 3.25 1.90
N ASN A 29 -1.15 4.47 2.13
CA ASN A 29 -1.95 5.68 1.98
C ASN A 29 -2.41 5.87 0.52
N ASP A 30 -1.50 5.75 -0.44
CA ASP A 30 -1.80 5.92 -1.86
C ASP A 30 -2.80 4.88 -2.37
N SER A 31 -2.75 3.66 -1.82
CA SER A 31 -3.74 2.61 -2.12
C SER A 31 -5.17 3.02 -1.72
N VAL A 32 -5.34 3.71 -0.58
CA VAL A 32 -6.65 4.20 -0.14
C VAL A 32 -7.19 5.24 -1.12
N VAL A 33 -6.32 6.15 -1.60
CA VAL A 33 -6.69 7.19 -2.56
C VAL A 33 -7.10 6.57 -3.91
N GLU A 34 -6.31 5.65 -4.46
CA GLU A 34 -6.64 5.03 -5.75
C GLU A 34 -7.88 4.14 -5.64
N VAL A 35 -8.07 3.41 -4.53
CA VAL A 35 -9.30 2.63 -4.31
C VAL A 35 -10.53 3.52 -4.19
N LEU A 36 -10.47 4.65 -3.49
CA LEU A 36 -11.59 5.61 -3.44
C LEU A 36 -11.98 6.09 -4.82
N LYS A 37 -10.99 6.42 -5.65
CA LYS A 37 -11.20 6.88 -7.02
C LYS A 37 -11.89 5.81 -7.86
N ILE A 38 -11.42 4.56 -7.80
CA ILE A 38 -12.05 3.44 -8.51
C ILE A 38 -13.47 3.22 -8.00
N PHE A 39 -13.67 3.10 -6.69
CA PHE A 39 -14.98 2.87 -6.08
C PHE A 39 -16.01 3.94 -6.49
N LYS A 40 -15.61 5.23 -6.49
CA LYS A 40 -16.48 6.33 -6.93
C LYS A 40 -16.82 6.26 -8.42
N ALA A 41 -15.91 5.76 -9.25
CA ALA A 41 -16.10 5.65 -10.69
C ALA A 41 -16.91 4.41 -11.10
N THR A 42 -16.77 3.29 -10.38
CA THR A 42 -17.31 1.99 -10.83
C THR A 42 -18.58 1.54 -10.13
N GLU A 43 -18.82 1.96 -8.89
CA GLU A 43 -19.99 1.50 -8.14
C GLU A 43 -21.24 2.36 -8.40
N SER A 44 -22.40 1.87 -8.00
CA SER A 44 -23.66 2.62 -8.09
C SER A 44 -23.73 3.78 -7.09
N ASP A 45 -24.56 4.78 -7.35
CA ASP A 45 -24.73 5.90 -6.41
C ASP A 45 -25.33 5.46 -5.07
N ALA A 46 -26.19 4.43 -5.06
CA ALA A 46 -26.70 3.83 -3.83
C ALA A 46 -25.58 3.20 -2.99
N THR A 47 -24.67 2.46 -3.63
CA THR A 47 -23.50 1.87 -2.99
C THR A 47 -22.55 2.94 -2.44
N LYS A 48 -22.33 4.01 -3.19
CA LYS A 48 -21.50 5.15 -2.76
C LYS A 48 -22.11 5.87 -1.55
N ALA A 49 -23.42 6.10 -1.56
CA ALA A 49 -24.13 6.72 -0.44
C ALA A 49 -24.09 5.87 0.84
N ALA A 50 -23.97 4.55 0.70
CA ALA A 50 -23.88 3.60 1.81
C ALA A 50 -22.44 3.36 2.33
N PHE A 51 -21.45 4.09 1.82
CA PHE A 51 -20.04 3.96 2.21
C PHE A 51 -19.82 4.14 3.71
N ARG A 52 -18.98 3.28 4.29
CA ARG A 52 -18.60 3.30 5.71
C ARG A 52 -17.14 3.61 5.95
N GLY A 53 -16.25 3.13 5.08
CA GLY A 53 -14.83 3.35 5.27
C GLY A 53 -13.98 2.45 4.39
N ILE A 54 -12.67 2.67 4.47
CA ILE A 54 -11.65 1.86 3.81
C ILE A 54 -10.63 1.43 4.85
N LYS A 55 -10.17 0.19 4.72
CA LYS A 55 -8.97 -0.29 5.41
C LYS A 55 -8.00 -0.81 4.36
N ALA A 56 -6.75 -0.38 4.42
CA ALA A 56 -5.68 -0.88 3.58
C ALA A 56 -4.52 -1.36 4.46
N TRP A 57 -3.88 -2.45 4.06
CA TRP A 57 -2.70 -2.97 4.75
C TRP A 57 -1.79 -3.73 3.78
N PRO A 58 -0.47 -3.75 4.06
CA PRO A 58 0.47 -4.55 3.29
C PRO A 58 0.12 -6.03 3.38
N LYS A 59 0.22 -6.73 2.25
CA LYS A 59 0.06 -8.17 2.14
C LYS A 59 1.08 -8.68 1.12
N ASP A 60 2.08 -9.42 1.60
CA ASP A 60 3.18 -9.91 0.77
C ASP A 60 3.83 -8.74 -0.01
N ASP A 61 3.91 -8.85 -1.34
CA ASP A 61 4.48 -7.81 -2.22
C ASP A 61 3.44 -6.78 -2.72
N SER A 62 2.29 -6.71 -2.05
CA SER A 62 1.14 -5.91 -2.48
C SER A 62 0.46 -5.21 -1.30
N ILE A 63 -0.55 -4.40 -1.59
CA ILE A 63 -1.44 -3.84 -0.58
C ILE A 63 -2.85 -4.36 -0.82
N LEU A 64 -3.42 -4.96 0.21
CA LEU A 64 -4.82 -5.34 0.22
C LEU A 64 -5.63 -4.18 0.81
N ALA A 65 -6.62 -3.70 0.07
CA ALA A 65 -7.55 -2.69 0.51
C ALA A 65 -8.98 -3.22 0.49
N LYS A 66 -9.78 -2.86 1.49
CA LYS A 66 -11.19 -3.21 1.60
C LYS A 66 -12.05 -1.97 1.75
N VAL A 67 -13.06 -1.84 0.89
CA VAL A 67 -14.10 -0.81 1.00
C VAL A 67 -15.32 -1.42 1.66
N TYR A 68 -15.79 -0.81 2.75
CA TYR A 68 -16.96 -1.23 3.51
C TYR A 68 -18.14 -0.33 3.22
N PHE A 69 -19.33 -0.92 3.04
CA PHE A 69 -20.58 -0.20 2.83
C PHE A 69 -21.78 -1.04 3.27
N MET A 70 -22.92 -0.38 3.50
CA MET A 70 -24.16 -1.07 3.86
C MET A 70 -24.87 -1.62 2.62
N SER A 71 -25.35 -2.85 2.71
CA SER A 71 -26.32 -3.44 1.79
C SER A 71 -27.51 -3.96 2.59
N GLY A 72 -28.61 -3.20 2.56
CA GLY A 72 -29.72 -3.40 3.49
C GLY A 72 -29.27 -3.14 4.93
N GLN A 73 -29.41 -4.14 5.80
CA GLN A 73 -28.97 -4.07 7.21
C GLN A 73 -27.58 -4.65 7.46
N ASN A 74 -26.92 -5.19 6.43
CA ASN A 74 -25.63 -5.83 6.58
C ASN A 74 -24.51 -4.93 6.08
N GLU A 75 -23.39 -4.88 6.81
CA GLU A 75 -22.15 -4.32 6.30
C GLU A 75 -21.47 -5.37 5.40
N ILE A 76 -21.15 -4.99 4.18
CA ILE A 76 -20.41 -5.82 3.23
C ILE A 76 -19.15 -5.10 2.78
N SER A 77 -18.22 -5.85 2.19
CA SER A 77 -16.93 -5.31 1.74
C SER A 77 -16.58 -5.74 0.33
N LEU A 78 -15.93 -4.84 -0.41
CA LEU A 78 -15.23 -5.16 -1.65
C LEU A 78 -13.73 -5.14 -1.43
N ASN A 79 -13.03 -6.14 -1.96
CA ASN A 79 -11.59 -6.26 -1.87
C ASN A 79 -10.91 -5.68 -3.11
N TYR A 80 -9.79 -5.02 -2.91
CA TYR A 80 -8.94 -4.45 -3.94
C TYR A 80 -7.50 -4.86 -3.68
N MET A 81 -6.83 -5.33 -4.72
CA MET A 81 -5.39 -5.59 -4.69
C MET A 81 -4.67 -4.45 -5.36
N CYS A 82 -3.70 -3.87 -4.66
CA CYS A 82 -2.97 -2.69 -5.09
C CYS A 82 -1.48 -3.00 -5.21
N MET A 83 -0.87 -2.53 -6.30
CA MET A 83 0.55 -2.68 -6.58
C MET A 83 1.11 -1.37 -7.13
N MET A 84 2.39 -1.12 -6.83
CA MET A 84 3.13 -0.03 -7.46
C MET A 84 3.55 -0.46 -8.87
N GLU A 85 3.07 0.25 -9.89
CA GLU A 85 3.53 0.09 -11.26
C GLU A 85 4.71 1.03 -11.52
N HIS A 86 5.83 0.43 -11.92
CA HIS A 86 7.05 1.14 -12.28
C HIS A 86 7.12 1.30 -13.81
N SER A 87 6.29 2.18 -14.35
CA SER A 87 6.26 2.46 -15.79
C SER A 87 6.95 3.77 -16.14
N GLY A 88 8.14 3.69 -16.74
CA GLY A 88 8.74 4.82 -17.46
C GLY A 88 9.16 6.03 -16.61
N GLY A 89 9.48 5.83 -15.33
CA GLY A 89 10.05 6.87 -14.44
C GLY A 89 9.05 7.58 -13.52
N ASN A 90 7.76 7.23 -13.58
CA ASN A 90 6.77 7.66 -12.59
C ASN A 90 6.15 6.43 -11.93
N ASP A 91 6.44 6.29 -10.63
CA ASP A 91 5.81 5.28 -9.79
C ASP A 91 4.34 5.63 -9.62
N ARG A 92 3.44 4.68 -9.92
CA ARG A 92 2.00 4.88 -9.77
C ARG A 92 1.38 3.72 -9.00
N MET A 93 0.54 4.06 -8.03
CA MET A 93 -0.34 3.08 -7.41
C MET A 93 -1.47 2.69 -8.36
N THR A 94 -1.59 1.38 -8.62
CA THR A 94 -2.68 0.81 -9.42
C THR A 94 -3.39 -0.25 -8.59
N CYS A 95 -4.72 -0.18 -8.55
CA CYS A 95 -5.57 -1.08 -7.76
C CYS A 95 -6.60 -1.79 -8.63
N HIS A 96 -6.87 -3.05 -8.32
CA HIS A 96 -7.84 -3.89 -9.03
C HIS A 96 -8.83 -4.53 -8.06
N LYS A 97 -10.13 -4.41 -8.36
CA LYS A 97 -11.18 -5.10 -7.61
C LYS A 97 -10.99 -6.60 -7.74
N GLN A 98 -10.90 -7.31 -6.62
CA GLN A 98 -10.87 -8.77 -6.61
C GLN A 98 -12.30 -9.29 -6.67
N GLN A 99 -12.56 -10.21 -7.61
CA GLN A 99 -13.85 -10.91 -7.73
C GLN A 99 -14.08 -11.86 -6.55
#